data_AF-A0A959RVL4-F1
#
_entry.id   AF-A0A959RVL4-F1
#
_cell.length_a   1.000
_cell.length_b   1.000
_cell.length_c   1.000
_cell.angle_alpha   90.00
_cell.angle_beta   90.00
_cell.angle_gamma   90.00
#
_symmetry.space_group_name_H-M   'P 1'
#
loop_
_entity.id
_entity.type
_entity.pdbx_description
1 polymer ?
#
loop_
_entity_poly.entity_id
_entity_poly.type
_entity_poly.pdbx_seq_one_letter_code
_entity_poly.pdbx_strand_id
1 'polypeptide(L)'
;MIKKILFVIPMYGKEVQGGGEWHCRQIAERLAKDYTVEVATTCAKSFVTWANEYDTKKENLNGVLIHRFPTDIERDKKFPEYRKDYKVDEFNTGKAIRWLTGQGPNSKELFK
;
A
#
# COMPACT_ATOMS: atom_id res chain seq x y z
N MET A 1 18.33 -21.60 12.03
CA MET A 1 18.18 -20.14 11.84
C MET A 1 16.72 -19.82 11.55
N ILE A 2 16.14 -18.85 12.24
CA ILE A 2 14.79 -18.34 11.91
C ILE A 2 14.87 -17.59 10.58
N LYS A 3 13.98 -17.89 9.63
CA LYS A 3 13.95 -17.24 8.31
C LYS A 3 13.18 -15.91 8.38
N LYS A 4 13.56 -14.98 7.51
CA LYS A 4 12.91 -13.66 7.38
C LYS A 4 11.95 -13.63 6.18
N ILE A 5 10.81 -12.98 6.35
CA ILE A 5 9.81 -12.74 5.29
C ILE A 5 9.45 -11.26 5.30
N LEU A 6 9.45 -10.62 4.13
CA LEU A 6 8.96 -9.26 3.93
C LEU A 6 7.71 -9.30 3.05
N PHE A 7 6.60 -8.79 3.58
CA PHE A 7 5.42 -8.48 2.79
C PHE A 7 5.49 -7.06 2.27
N VAL A 8 5.04 -6.84 1.03
CA VAL A 8 4.91 -5.50 0.45
C VAL A 8 3.46 -5.31 0.05
N ILE A 9 2.80 -4.32 0.63
CA ILE A 9 1.36 -4.09 0.49
C ILE A 9 1.06 -2.59 0.63
N PRO A 10 0.11 -2.01 -0.12
CA PRO A 10 -0.10 -0.56 -0.08
C PRO A 10 -0.59 -0.04 1.27
N MET A 11 -1.39 -0.83 2.00
CA MET A 11 -1.91 -0.49 3.33
C MET A 11 -1.81 -1.67 4.28
N TYR A 12 -1.46 -1.38 5.53
CA TYR A 12 -1.40 -2.36 6.60
C TYR A 12 -1.77 -1.68 7.93
N GLY A 13 -2.84 -2.14 8.57
CA GLY A 13 -3.36 -1.51 9.79
C GLY A 13 -4.62 -2.19 10.32
N LYS A 14 -5.10 -1.74 11.48
CA LYS A 14 -6.31 -2.28 12.14
C LYS A 14 -7.59 -1.83 11.44
N GLU A 15 -7.56 -0.66 10.82
CA GLU A 15 -8.58 -0.03 9.98
C GLU A 15 -8.79 -0.75 8.65
N VAL A 16 -7.83 -1.54 8.20
CA VAL A 16 -7.94 -2.34 6.99
C VAL A 16 -8.78 -3.58 7.29
N GLN A 17 -10.02 -3.59 6.79
CA GLN A 17 -11.05 -4.61 7.11
C GLN A 17 -11.44 -5.53 5.93
N GLY A 18 -10.84 -5.37 4.74
CA GLY A 18 -11.13 -6.23 3.60
C GLY A 18 -10.02 -6.23 2.55
N GLY A 19 -10.26 -6.93 1.43
CA GLY A 19 -9.35 -6.97 0.29
C GLY A 19 -8.08 -7.80 0.52
N GLY A 20 -7.12 -7.62 -0.39
CA GLY A 20 -5.82 -8.30 -0.33
C GLY A 20 -4.98 -7.82 0.84
N GLU A 21 -5.19 -6.58 1.29
CA GLU A 21 -4.49 -5.95 2.41
C GLU A 21 -4.87 -6.59 3.74
N TRP A 22 -6.18 -6.82 3.97
CA TRP A 22 -6.64 -7.57 5.14
C TRP A 22 -6.13 -9.00 5.12
N HIS A 23 -6.21 -9.68 3.97
CA HIS A 23 -5.72 -11.04 3.82
C HIS A 23 -4.20 -11.15 4.09
N CYS A 24 -3.41 -10.22 3.55
CA CYS A 24 -1.98 -10.12 3.80
C CYS A 24 -1.68 -9.99 5.29
N ARG A 25 -2.42 -9.14 6.02
CA ARG A 25 -2.28 -9.00 7.47
C ARG A 25 -2.57 -10.29 8.22
N GLN A 26 -3.65 -10.99 7.86
CA GLN A 26 -3.97 -12.28 8.47
C GLN A 26 -2.86 -13.33 8.26
N ILE A 27 -2.22 -13.36 7.08
CA ILE A 27 -1.10 -14.27 6.81
C ILE A 27 0.14 -13.84 7.60
N ALA A 28 0.51 -12.55 7.54
CA ALA A 28 1.71 -12.02 8.19
C ALA A 28 1.68 -12.27 9.71
N GLU A 29 0.56 -11.97 10.37
CA GLU A 29 0.39 -12.18 11.82
C GLU A 29 0.43 -13.67 12.21
N ARG A 30 -0.07 -14.58 11.35
CA ARG A 30 0.04 -16.02 11.59
C ARG A 30 1.48 -16.51 11.45
N LEU A 31 2.19 -16.06 10.41
CA LEU A 31 3.58 -16.45 10.16
C LEU A 31 4.56 -15.87 11.17
N ALA A 32 4.25 -14.74 11.80
CA ALA A 32 5.09 -14.11 12.82
C ALA A 32 5.37 -15.01 14.05
N LYS A 33 4.62 -16.11 14.21
CA LYS A 33 4.84 -17.12 15.25
C LYS A 33 6.09 -17.97 14.99
N ASP A 34 6.41 -18.21 13.72
CA ASP A 34 7.47 -19.14 13.30
C ASP A 34 8.61 -18.44 12.53
N TYR A 35 8.37 -17.23 12.03
CA TYR A 35 9.25 -16.45 11.18
C TYR A 35 9.45 -15.03 11.72
N THR A 36 10.58 -14.41 11.39
CA THR A 36 10.71 -12.96 11.54
C THR A 36 9.99 -12.30 10.36
N VAL A 37 8.82 -11.73 10.63
CA VAL A 37 7.97 -11.14 9.59
C VAL A 37 8.03 -9.62 9.66
N GLU A 38 8.27 -9.01 8.51
CA GLU A 38 8.29 -7.57 8.32
C GLU A 38 7.29 -7.19 7.21
N VAL A 39 6.80 -5.95 7.24
CA VAL A 39 5.90 -5.38 6.22
C VAL A 39 6.45 -4.04 5.77
N ALA A 40 6.57 -3.83 4.46
CA ALA A 40 6.76 -2.52 3.85
C ALA A 40 5.40 -2.04 3.30
N THR A 41 4.95 -0.88 3.76
CA THR A 41 3.62 -0.31 3.42
C THR A 41 3.69 1.21 3.36
N THR A 42 2.62 1.85 2.89
CA THR A 42 2.52 3.32 2.95
C THR A 42 2.05 3.82 4.31
N CYS A 43 2.16 5.14 4.55
CA CYS A 43 1.54 5.84 5.67
C CYS A 43 0.03 6.12 5.45
N ALA A 44 -0.58 5.62 4.38
CA ALA A 44 -1.99 5.83 4.10
C ALA A 44 -2.88 4.82 4.82
N LYS A 45 -4.04 5.30 5.31
CA LYS A 45 -5.11 4.48 5.89
C LYS A 45 -6.24 4.22 4.89
N SER A 46 -6.31 5.00 3.82
CA SER A 46 -7.41 4.96 2.85
C SER A 46 -6.90 4.96 1.41
N PHE A 47 -7.39 4.01 0.63
CA PHE A 47 -7.18 3.97 -0.82
C PHE A 47 -7.96 5.07 -1.57
N VAL A 48 -8.82 5.83 -0.87
CA VAL A 48 -9.60 6.92 -1.48
C VAL A 48 -8.71 8.14 -1.70
N THR A 49 -7.93 8.52 -0.70
CA THR A 49 -7.11 9.74 -0.71
C THR A 49 -5.61 9.46 -0.81
N TRP A 50 -5.14 8.30 -0.35
CA TRP A 50 -3.72 8.04 -0.11
C TRP A 50 -3.04 9.06 0.82
N ALA A 51 -3.81 9.78 1.65
CA ALA A 51 -3.28 10.75 2.60
C ALA A 51 -2.38 10.09 3.64
N ASN A 52 -1.29 10.75 4.01
CA ASN A 52 -0.36 10.27 5.03
C ASN A 52 -0.96 10.47 6.43
N GLU A 53 -1.71 9.48 6.91
CA GLU A 53 -2.45 9.53 8.18
C GLU A 53 -1.75 8.77 9.32
N TYR A 54 -0.67 8.06 9.03
CA TYR A 54 0.23 7.48 10.02
C TYR A 54 1.44 8.38 10.24
N ASP A 55 1.66 8.80 11.49
CA ASP A 55 2.82 9.60 11.89
C ASP A 55 4.10 8.74 12.05
N THR A 56 3.93 7.45 12.39
CA THR A 56 5.04 6.57 12.77
C THR A 56 5.63 5.83 11.57
N LYS A 57 6.93 5.98 11.32
CA LYS A 57 7.64 5.26 10.24
C LYS A 57 7.89 3.78 10.53
N LYS A 58 7.92 3.37 11.80
CA LYS A 58 8.09 1.96 12.21
C LYS A 58 7.18 1.61 13.37
N GLU A 59 6.46 0.51 13.25
CA GLU A 59 5.48 0.07 14.25
C GLU A 59 5.53 -1.45 14.40
N ASN A 60 5.30 -2.00 15.59
CA ASN A 60 5.04 -3.44 15.72
C ASN A 60 3.55 -3.67 15.93
N LEU A 61 2.95 -4.52 15.11
CA LEU A 61 1.56 -4.95 15.24
C LEU A 61 1.51 -6.47 15.25
N ASN A 62 1.06 -7.05 16.37
CA ASN A 62 0.85 -8.49 16.53
C ASN A 62 2.09 -9.33 16.14
N GLY A 63 3.29 -8.86 16.49
CA GLY A 63 4.55 -9.55 16.21
C GLY A 63 5.15 -9.25 14.84
N VAL A 64 4.49 -8.45 14.02
CA VAL A 64 4.98 -8.02 12.69
C VAL A 64 5.61 -6.64 12.78
N LEU A 65 6.85 -6.49 12.31
CA LEU A 65 7.50 -5.18 12.19
C LEU A 65 7.04 -4.49 10.90
N ILE A 66 6.38 -3.35 11.03
CA ILE A 66 5.87 -2.54 9.94
C ILE A 66 6.86 -1.40 9.67
N HIS A 67 7.20 -1.19 8.40
CA HIS A 67 7.92 -0.04 7.88
C HIS A 67 6.95 0.75 7.00
N ARG A 68 6.68 2.00 7.40
CA ARG A 68 5.75 2.90 6.71
C ARG A 68 6.52 3.95 5.94
N PHE A 69 6.17 4.10 4.67
CA PHE A 69 6.75 5.07 3.76
C PHE A 69 5.69 6.09 3.36
N PRO A 70 6.00 7.39 3.33
CA PRO A 70 5.04 8.39 2.92
C PRO A 70 4.64 8.18 1.46
N THR A 71 3.38 8.45 1.13
CA THR A 71 2.95 8.64 -0.25
C THR A 71 3.50 9.96 -0.77
N ASP A 72 3.97 9.97 -2.01
CA ASP A 72 4.53 11.17 -2.67
C ASP A 72 3.43 12.17 -3.01
N ILE A 73 2.25 11.66 -3.34
CA ILE A 73 1.07 12.44 -3.76
C ILE A 73 -0.20 11.80 -3.20
N GLU A 74 -1.13 12.64 -2.77
CA GLU A 74 -2.52 12.23 -2.56
C GLU A 74 -3.23 12.02 -3.89
N ARG A 75 -4.27 11.19 -3.89
CA ARG A 75 -5.11 10.98 -5.06
C ARG A 75 -5.90 12.25 -5.38
N ASP A 76 -5.88 12.64 -6.65
CA ASP A 76 -6.76 13.68 -7.17
C ASP A 76 -8.24 13.28 -6.94
N LYS A 77 -9.02 14.17 -6.31
CA LYS A 77 -10.45 13.98 -6.09
C LYS A 77 -11.24 13.74 -7.37
N LYS A 78 -10.73 14.19 -8.53
CA LYS A 78 -11.31 13.96 -9.86
C LYS A 78 -10.95 12.59 -10.46
N PHE A 79 -10.03 11.82 -9.85
CA PHE A 79 -9.65 10.48 -10.33
C PHE A 79 -10.82 9.53 -10.61
N PRO A 80 -11.84 9.45 -9.74
CA PRO A 80 -13.00 8.60 -10.00
C PRO A 80 -13.76 8.97 -11.28
N GLU A 81 -13.70 10.23 -11.73
CA GLU A 81 -14.36 10.70 -12.96
C GLU A 81 -13.59 10.18 -14.17
N TYR A 82 -12.30 10.51 -14.29
CA TYR A 82 -11.52 10.12 -15.47
C TYR A 82 -11.13 8.63 -15.48
N ARG A 83 -11.20 7.92 -14.35
CA ARG A 83 -11.05 6.46 -14.32
C ARG A 83 -12.11 5.77 -15.20
N LYS A 84 -13.33 6.29 -15.25
CA LYS A 84 -14.43 5.69 -16.03
C LYS A 84 -14.21 5.80 -17.54
N ASP A 85 -13.50 6.84 -17.95
CA ASP A 85 -13.22 7.14 -19.36
C ASP A 85 -11.99 6.40 -19.90
N TYR A 86 -11.26 5.68 -19.03
CA TYR A 86 -10.11 4.90 -19.45
C TYR A 86 -10.55 3.65 -20.21
N LYS A 87 -10.36 3.67 -21.53
CA LYS A 87 -10.52 2.49 -22.40
C LYS A 87 -9.16 1.86 -22.66
N VAL A 88 -9.07 0.54 -22.44
CA VAL A 88 -7.84 -0.26 -22.52
C VAL A 88 -7.36 -0.43 -23.98
N ASP A 89 -8.20 -0.11 -24.96
CA ASP A 89 -7.98 -0.35 -26.38
C ASP A 89 -7.13 0.73 -27.10
N GLU A 90 -6.99 1.92 -26.53
CA GLU A 90 -6.08 2.95 -27.05
C GLU A 90 -4.67 2.77 -26.50
N PHE A 91 -3.74 2.31 -27.35
CA PHE A 91 -2.31 2.27 -27.03
C PHE A 91 -1.74 3.69 -26.91
N ASN A 92 -1.97 4.32 -25.75
CA ASN A 92 -1.47 5.64 -25.41
C ASN A 92 -0.74 5.59 -24.06
N THR A 93 0.59 5.54 -24.13
CA THR A 93 1.47 5.46 -22.97
C THR A 93 1.27 6.63 -22.00
N GLY A 94 1.00 7.84 -22.51
CA GLY A 94 0.73 9.01 -21.66
C GLY A 94 -0.54 8.84 -20.83
N LYS A 95 -1.62 8.34 -21.44
CA LYS A 95 -2.86 8.00 -20.72
C LYS A 95 -2.64 6.88 -19.70
N ALA A 96 -1.89 5.83 -20.06
CA ALA A 96 -1.59 4.72 -19.17
C ALA A 96 -0.78 5.17 -17.94
N ILE A 97 0.27 5.98 -18.13
CA ILE A 97 1.06 6.55 -17.03
C ILE A 97 0.18 7.43 -16.15
N ARG A 98 -0.62 8.33 -16.75
CA ARG A 98 -1.55 9.18 -15.98
C ARG A 98 -2.53 8.35 -15.16
N TRP A 99 -3.05 7.27 -15.73
CA TRP A 99 -3.96 6.36 -15.04
C TRP A 99 -3.27 5.66 -13.87
N LEU A 100 -2.09 5.08 -14.09
CA LEU A 100 -1.29 4.40 -13.04
C LEU A 100 -0.94 5.36 -11.91
N THR A 101 -0.41 6.54 -12.24
CA THR A 101 -0.05 7.56 -11.24
C THR A 101 -1.28 8.07 -10.48
N GLY A 102 -2.41 8.26 -11.14
CA GLY A 102 -3.66 8.66 -10.48
C GLY A 102 -4.27 7.55 -9.61
N GLN A 103 -4.12 6.29 -10.01
CA GLN A 103 -4.58 5.14 -9.25
C GLN A 103 -3.76 5.03 -7.97
N GLY A 104 -2.43 5.14 -8.04
CA GLY A 104 -1.55 5.06 -6.89
C GLY A 104 -1.66 3.72 -6.12
N PRO A 105 -1.11 3.67 -4.89
CA PRO A 105 -0.33 4.73 -4.26
C PRO A 105 1.02 4.93 -4.96
N ASN A 106 1.58 6.13 -4.85
CA ASN A 106 2.94 6.43 -5.31
C ASN A 106 3.79 6.66 -4.07
N SER A 107 4.85 5.88 -3.87
CA SER A 107 5.77 6.02 -2.74
C SER A 107 7.17 5.63 -3.19
N LYS A 108 7.95 6.62 -3.64
CA LYS A 108 9.34 6.39 -4.10
C LYS A 108 10.25 5.89 -2.99
N GLU A 109 9.99 6.28 -1.74
CA GLU A 109 10.82 5.87 -0.60
C GLU A 109 10.72 4.38 -0.29
N LEU A 110 9.64 3.70 -0.71
CA LEU A 110 9.49 2.26 -0.50
C LEU A 110 10.51 1.41 -1.28
N PHE A 111 11.10 1.95 -2.36
CA PHE A 111 12.02 1.25 -3.26
C PHE A 111 13.48 1.72 -3.14
N LYS A 112 13.81 2.55 -2.15
CA LYS A 112 15.17 3.07 -1.92
C LYS A 112 15.86 2.30 -0.80
#